data_AF-A0A5J4WA35-F1
#
_entry.id   AF-A0A5J4WA35-F1
#
_cell.length_a   1.000
_cell.length_b   1.000
_cell.length_c   1.000
_cell.angle_alpha   90.00
_cell.angle_beta   90.00
_cell.angle_gamma   90.00
#
_symmetry.space_group_name_H-M   'P 1'
#
loop_
_entity.id
_entity.type
_entity.pdbx_description
1 polymer ?
#
loop_
_entity_poly.entity_id
_entity_poly.type
_entity_poly.pdbx_seq_one_letter_code
_entity_poly.pdbx_strand_id
1 'polypeptide(L)'
;MPMKVKKAIATRSRIPPVKRFTMRQKQLYTEDESDSQYAQQMKEKKFRYVNYQHVRTVKLVKISQLMKLGDLKLKQGITQTELWSIEQEIHRLEPDISAAEAHAGAFAISNPAARRRICTKGFPNSLLQELYETNIRINLEGKLVGEKYMENVQRYDQNINARLVEPSMNL
;
A
#
# COMPACT_ATOMS: atom_id res chain seq x y z
N MET A 1 -24.43 -29.35 56.23
CA MET A 1 -23.49 -28.59 55.39
C MET A 1 -23.96 -28.62 53.94
N PRO A 2 -24.25 -27.50 53.26
CA PRO A 2 -24.68 -27.53 51.87
C PRO A 2 -23.50 -27.33 50.91
N MET A 3 -23.34 -28.24 49.95
CA MET A 3 -22.32 -28.16 48.89
C MET A 3 -22.75 -27.15 47.80
N LYS A 4 -21.85 -26.20 47.48
CA LYS A 4 -22.04 -25.22 46.40
C LYS A 4 -21.81 -25.86 45.04
N VAL A 5 -22.84 -25.89 44.19
CA VAL A 5 -22.73 -26.29 42.78
C VAL A 5 -22.13 -25.15 41.97
N LYS A 6 -20.98 -25.38 41.34
CA LYS A 6 -20.32 -24.43 40.43
C LYS A 6 -21.06 -24.41 39.09
N LYS A 7 -21.63 -23.27 38.71
CA LYS A 7 -22.19 -23.05 37.36
C LYS A 7 -21.04 -22.83 36.38
N ALA A 8 -20.97 -23.64 35.32
CA ALA A 8 -20.05 -23.44 34.22
C ALA A 8 -20.54 -22.27 33.34
N ILE A 9 -19.67 -21.29 33.10
CA ILE A 9 -19.92 -20.18 32.18
C ILE A 9 -19.43 -20.62 30.80
N ALA A 10 -20.35 -20.81 29.86
CA ALA A 10 -20.02 -21.12 28.47
C ALA A 10 -19.55 -19.84 27.75
N THR A 11 -18.25 -19.75 27.48
CA THR A 11 -17.65 -18.66 26.70
C THR A 11 -18.05 -18.80 25.23
N ARG A 12 -19.12 -18.12 24.81
CA ARG A 12 -19.44 -17.96 23.37
C ARG A 12 -18.32 -17.14 22.71
N SER A 13 -17.49 -17.81 21.91
CA SER A 13 -16.58 -17.16 20.98
C SER A 13 -17.40 -16.34 19.97
N ARG A 14 -17.41 -15.02 20.11
CA ARG A 14 -17.92 -14.08 19.09
C ARG A 14 -16.85 -13.94 18.02
N ILE A 15 -16.78 -14.89 17.10
CA ILE A 15 -16.09 -14.67 15.82
C ILE A 15 -17.00 -13.76 14.99
N PRO A 16 -16.58 -12.53 14.63
CA PRO A 16 -17.38 -11.68 13.77
C PRO A 16 -17.51 -12.34 12.38
N PRO A 17 -18.68 -12.23 11.72
CA PRO A 17 -18.88 -12.81 10.40
C PRO A 17 -17.93 -12.17 9.38
N VAL A 18 -17.31 -13.02 8.55
CA VAL A 18 -16.52 -12.61 7.39
C VAL A 18 -17.43 -11.80 6.45
N LYS A 19 -17.15 -10.50 6.30
CA LYS A 19 -17.89 -9.62 5.37
C LYS A 19 -17.71 -10.14 3.94
N ARG A 20 -18.76 -10.72 3.36
CA ARG A 20 -18.79 -11.07 1.93
C ARG A 20 -18.87 -9.79 1.10
N PHE A 21 -18.02 -9.68 0.08
CA PHE A 21 -17.95 -8.52 -0.83
C PHE A 21 -19.29 -8.25 -1.51
N THR A 22 -19.71 -6.98 -1.49
CA THR A 22 -20.94 -6.51 -2.16
C THR A 22 -20.70 -6.29 -3.66
N MET A 23 -21.75 -6.36 -4.49
CA MET A 23 -21.64 -6.14 -5.94
C MET A 23 -21.04 -4.79 -6.33
N ARG A 24 -21.23 -3.73 -5.52
CA ARG A 24 -20.57 -2.42 -5.74
C ARG A 24 -19.05 -2.48 -5.64
N GLN A 25 -18.51 -3.29 -4.73
CA GLN A 25 -17.06 -3.51 -4.62
C GLN A 25 -16.50 -4.28 -5.82
N LYS A 26 -17.30 -5.16 -6.44
CA LYS A 26 -16.95 -5.84 -7.70
C LYS A 26 -17.01 -4.92 -8.93
N GLN A 27 -17.79 -3.85 -8.89
CA GLN A 27 -17.88 -2.85 -9.98
C GLN A 27 -16.78 -1.77 -9.89
N LEU A 28 -16.16 -1.57 -8.72
CA LEU A 28 -14.95 -0.74 -8.57
C LEU A 28 -13.68 -1.37 -9.18
N TYR A 29 -13.78 -2.61 -9.69
CA TYR A 29 -12.76 -3.32 -10.47
C TYR A 29 -12.73 -2.91 -11.94
N THR A 30 -13.35 -1.79 -12.33
CA THR A 30 -13.08 -1.22 -13.66
C THR A 30 -11.60 -0.87 -13.69
N GLU A 31 -10.82 -1.71 -14.39
CA GLU A 31 -9.39 -1.53 -14.59
C GLU A 31 -9.19 -0.18 -15.26
N ASP A 32 -8.72 0.80 -14.49
CA ASP A 32 -8.14 1.99 -15.08
C ASP A 32 -7.01 1.51 -15.98
N GLU A 33 -6.92 1.97 -17.22
CA GLU A 33 -6.00 1.41 -18.22
C GLU A 33 -4.54 1.43 -17.72
N SER A 34 -4.22 2.43 -16.88
CA SER A 34 -2.94 2.57 -16.20
C SER A 34 -2.65 1.48 -15.15
N ASP A 35 -3.66 1.02 -14.41
CA ASP A 35 -3.54 -0.09 -13.44
C ASP A 35 -3.31 -1.43 -14.17
N SER A 36 -3.94 -1.62 -15.33
CA SER A 36 -3.78 -2.81 -16.18
C SER A 36 -2.35 -2.88 -16.74
N GLN A 37 -1.82 -1.77 -17.25
CA GLN A 37 -0.43 -1.69 -17.74
C GLN A 37 0.59 -1.95 -16.62
N TYR A 38 0.39 -1.40 -15.42
CA TYR A 38 1.23 -1.67 -14.25
C TYR A 38 1.22 -3.16 -13.89
N ALA A 39 0.05 -3.78 -13.85
CA ALA A 39 -0.09 -5.20 -13.55
C ALA A 39 0.63 -6.08 -14.59
N GLN A 40 0.61 -5.69 -15.86
CA GLN A 40 1.35 -6.39 -16.92
C GLN A 40 2.86 -6.26 -16.75
N GLN A 41 3.39 -5.07 -16.50
CA GLN A 41 4.83 -4.86 -16.27
C GLN A 41 5.33 -5.67 -15.06
N MET A 42 4.53 -5.76 -14.00
CA MET A 42 4.89 -6.55 -12.83
C MET A 42 4.95 -8.06 -13.10
N LYS A 43 4.26 -8.56 -14.15
CA LYS A 43 4.31 -9.99 -14.54
C LYS A 43 5.60 -10.38 -15.25
N GLU A 44 6.38 -9.44 -15.80
CA GLU A 44 7.64 -9.73 -16.49
C GLU A 44 8.62 -10.52 -15.63
N LYS A 45 8.61 -10.27 -14.32
CA LYS A 45 9.40 -11.02 -13.33
C LYS A 45 8.44 -11.68 -12.36
N LYS A 46 8.56 -13.00 -12.17
CA LYS A 46 7.71 -13.75 -11.23
C LYS A 46 7.96 -13.36 -9.77
N PHE A 47 9.19 -12.96 -9.46
CA PHE A 47 9.61 -12.62 -8.11
C PHE A 47 10.56 -11.43 -8.09
N ARG A 48 10.65 -10.78 -6.92
CA ARG A 48 11.61 -9.72 -6.62
C ARG A 48 12.22 -9.93 -5.24
N TYR A 49 13.41 -9.37 -5.06
CA TYR A 49 14.08 -9.33 -3.76
C TYR A 49 13.84 -7.97 -3.10
N VAL A 50 13.30 -7.99 -1.89
CA VAL A 50 13.09 -6.81 -1.05
C VAL A 50 13.67 -7.13 0.31
N ASN A 51 14.70 -6.39 0.73
CA ASN A 51 15.38 -6.60 2.01
C ASN A 51 15.76 -8.08 2.24
N TYR A 52 16.40 -8.71 1.23
CA TYR A 52 16.79 -10.14 1.23
C TYR A 52 15.63 -11.15 1.25
N GLN A 53 14.37 -10.69 1.22
CA GLN A 53 13.20 -11.54 1.15
C GLN A 53 12.70 -11.66 -0.28
N HIS A 54 12.24 -12.86 -0.63
CA HIS A 54 11.72 -13.18 -1.95
C HIS A 54 10.20 -12.99 -1.99
N VAL A 55 9.73 -12.03 -2.78
CA VAL A 55 8.31 -11.65 -2.85
C VAL A 55 7.73 -11.90 -4.23
N ARG A 56 6.51 -12.42 -4.31
CA ARG A 56 5.81 -12.65 -5.59
C ARG A 56 5.27 -11.34 -6.12
N THR A 57 5.61 -11.00 -7.36
CA THR A 57 5.15 -9.74 -7.99
C THR A 57 3.64 -9.68 -8.16
N VAL A 58 3.01 -10.82 -8.43
CA VAL A 58 1.55 -10.94 -8.50
C VAL A 58 0.89 -10.54 -7.18
N LYS A 59 1.50 -10.87 -6.05
CA LYS A 59 0.98 -10.48 -4.73
C LYS A 59 1.17 -8.98 -4.47
N LEU A 60 2.29 -8.40 -4.91
CA LEU A 60 2.53 -6.95 -4.81
C LEU A 60 1.48 -6.12 -5.54
N VAL A 61 1.09 -6.53 -6.76
CA VAL A 61 0.00 -5.88 -7.51
C VAL A 61 -1.34 -6.04 -6.78
N LYS A 62 -1.60 -7.22 -6.21
CA LYS A 62 -2.84 -7.47 -5.47
C LYS A 62 -2.95 -6.61 -4.21
N ILE A 63 -1.83 -6.24 -3.58
CA ILE A 63 -1.83 -5.41 -2.36
C ILE A 63 -2.41 -4.02 -2.63
N SER A 64 -2.02 -3.34 -3.71
CA SER A 64 -2.59 -2.03 -4.04
C SER A 64 -4.10 -2.13 -4.31
N GLN A 65 -4.54 -3.21 -4.96
CA GLN A 65 -5.97 -3.48 -5.17
C GLN A 65 -6.72 -3.72 -3.86
N LEU A 66 -6.14 -4.49 -2.93
CA LEU A 66 -6.72 -4.74 -1.61
C LEU A 66 -6.82 -3.45 -0.78
N MET A 67 -5.81 -2.59 -0.86
CA MET A 67 -5.86 -1.29 -0.20
C MET A 67 -6.98 -0.41 -0.76
N LYS A 68 -7.13 -0.34 -2.08
CA LYS A 68 -8.25 0.38 -2.74
C LYS A 68 -9.60 -0.19 -2.30
N LEU A 69 -9.72 -1.51 -2.27
CA LEU A 69 -10.96 -2.22 -1.92
C LEU A 69 -11.34 -2.07 -0.43
N GLY A 70 -10.35 -2.10 0.45
CA GLY A 70 -10.51 -1.95 1.90
C GLY A 70 -10.56 -0.50 2.36
N ASP A 71 -10.45 0.47 1.44
CA ASP A 71 -10.29 1.89 1.75
C ASP A 71 -9.12 2.17 2.71
N LEU A 72 -8.03 1.39 2.55
CA LEU A 72 -6.83 1.49 3.36
C LEU A 72 -5.94 2.58 2.75
N LYS A 73 -6.02 3.78 3.32
CA LYS A 73 -5.26 4.94 2.85
C LYS A 73 -3.96 5.10 3.63
N LEU A 74 -2.96 5.62 2.93
CA LEU A 74 -1.71 6.06 3.52
C LEU A 74 -1.75 7.56 3.74
N LYS A 75 -1.28 8.01 4.90
CA LYS A 75 -0.99 9.42 5.11
C LYS A 75 0.46 9.74 4.77
N GLN A 76 0.71 11.00 4.43
CA GLN A 76 2.08 11.47 4.26
C GLN A 76 2.80 11.49 5.62
N GLY A 77 4.00 10.90 5.70
CA GLY A 77 4.70 10.73 6.96
C GLY A 77 4.11 9.63 7.87
N ILE A 78 3.50 8.59 7.28
CA ILE A 78 3.00 7.43 8.01
C ILE A 78 4.09 6.82 8.91
N THR A 79 3.72 6.48 10.13
CA THR A 79 4.63 5.82 11.09
C THR A 79 4.71 4.32 10.83
N GLN A 80 5.75 3.66 11.35
CA GLN A 80 5.90 2.21 11.22
C GLN A 80 4.72 1.43 11.83
N THR A 81 4.18 1.90 12.96
CA THR A 81 3.04 1.27 13.64
C THR A 81 1.76 1.35 12.79
N GLU A 82 1.54 2.46 12.12
CA GLU A 82 0.39 2.65 11.24
C GLU A 82 0.52 1.83 9.95
N LEU A 83 1.74 1.77 9.39
CA LEU A 83 2.03 0.91 8.26
C LEU A 83 1.79 -0.57 8.62
N TRP A 84 2.22 -0.99 9.82
CA TRP A 84 1.97 -2.34 10.33
C TRP A 84 0.47 -2.64 10.47
N SER A 85 -0.34 -1.68 10.90
CA SER A 85 -1.81 -1.83 10.96
C SER A 85 -2.40 -2.12 9.57
N ILE A 86 -1.93 -1.42 8.53
CA ILE A 86 -2.34 -1.66 7.14
C ILE A 86 -1.90 -3.05 6.68
N GLU A 87 -0.68 -3.47 7.01
CA GLU A 87 -0.16 -4.81 6.69
C GLU A 87 -1.00 -5.93 7.32
N GLN A 88 -1.40 -5.77 8.59
CA GLN A 88 -2.29 -6.73 9.26
C GLN A 88 -3.65 -6.80 8.58
N GLU A 89 -4.18 -5.65 8.15
CA GLU A 89 -5.47 -5.59 7.47
C GLU A 89 -5.41 -6.22 6.07
N ILE A 90 -4.33 -6.02 5.32
CA ILE A 90 -4.06 -6.72 4.06
C ILE A 90 -4.05 -8.23 4.28
N HIS A 91 -3.34 -8.70 5.31
CA HIS A 91 -3.27 -10.13 5.63
C HIS A 91 -4.62 -10.70 6.06
N ARG A 92 -5.44 -9.90 6.78
CA ARG A 92 -6.82 -10.27 7.15
C ARG A 92 -7.73 -10.42 5.92
N LEU A 93 -7.58 -9.54 4.93
CA LEU A 93 -8.35 -9.60 3.68
C LEU A 93 -7.91 -10.76 2.79
N GLU A 94 -6.62 -11.07 2.77
CA GLU A 94 -6.05 -12.12 1.92
C GLU A 94 -4.93 -12.89 2.65
N PRO A 95 -5.28 -14.00 3.33
CA PRO A 95 -4.33 -14.76 4.15
C PRO A 95 -3.16 -15.43 3.37
N ASP A 96 -3.30 -15.62 2.06
CA ASP A 96 -2.24 -16.17 1.19
C ASP A 96 -1.14 -15.15 0.83
N ILE A 97 -1.30 -13.88 1.24
CA ILE A 97 -0.22 -12.89 1.17
C ILE A 97 0.63 -13.05 2.43
N SER A 98 1.91 -13.34 2.25
CA SER A 98 2.83 -13.46 3.39
C SER A 98 3.09 -12.09 4.04
N ALA A 99 3.51 -12.08 5.31
CA ALA A 99 3.87 -10.84 6.00
C ALA A 99 4.96 -10.04 5.26
N ALA A 100 5.94 -10.73 4.68
CA ALA A 100 6.98 -10.14 3.84
C ALA A 100 6.42 -9.44 2.60
N GLU A 101 5.45 -10.07 1.94
CA GLU A 101 4.78 -9.50 0.76
C GLU A 101 3.91 -8.30 1.14
N ALA A 102 3.12 -8.42 2.21
CA ALA A 102 2.29 -7.32 2.74
C ALA A 102 3.16 -6.10 3.07
N HIS A 103 4.24 -6.32 3.82
CA HIS A 103 5.20 -5.28 4.16
C HIS A 103 5.84 -4.67 2.92
N ALA A 104 6.36 -5.49 2.00
CA ALA A 104 6.99 -5.00 0.78
C ALA A 104 6.03 -4.16 -0.09
N GLY A 105 4.76 -4.56 -0.20
CA GLY A 105 3.75 -3.82 -0.94
C GLY A 105 3.41 -2.49 -0.26
N ALA A 106 3.08 -2.51 1.03
CA ALA A 106 2.75 -1.29 1.78
C ALA A 106 3.94 -0.31 1.82
N PHE A 107 5.15 -0.82 2.02
CA PHE A 107 6.39 -0.05 2.00
C PHE A 107 6.70 0.55 0.62
N ALA A 108 6.46 -0.20 -0.46
CA ALA A 108 6.62 0.31 -1.82
C ALA A 108 5.67 1.48 -2.10
N ILE A 109 4.45 1.48 -1.56
CA ILE A 109 3.49 2.56 -1.79
C ILE A 109 3.82 3.76 -0.90
N SER A 110 4.26 3.55 0.35
CA SER A 110 4.57 4.64 1.28
C SER A 110 5.90 5.36 1.00
N ASN A 111 6.86 4.68 0.37
CA ASN A 111 8.21 5.21 0.13
C ASN A 111 8.53 5.28 -1.38
N PRO A 112 8.71 6.49 -1.96
CA PRO A 112 9.03 6.67 -3.38
C PRO A 112 10.28 5.93 -3.86
N ALA A 113 11.34 5.89 -3.05
CA ALA A 113 12.58 5.20 -3.41
C ALA A 113 12.37 3.68 -3.44
N ALA A 114 11.62 3.15 -2.46
CA ALA A 114 11.23 1.74 -2.44
C ALA A 114 10.32 1.40 -3.61
N ARG A 115 9.33 2.25 -3.92
CA ARG A 115 8.44 2.09 -5.08
C ARG A 115 9.20 1.87 -6.37
N ARG A 116 10.19 2.71 -6.67
CA ARG A 116 10.97 2.60 -7.91
C ARG A 116 11.75 1.29 -8.00
N ARG A 117 12.23 0.77 -6.87
CA ARG A 117 12.95 -0.51 -6.80
C ARG A 117 11.99 -1.69 -6.93
N ILE A 118 10.86 -1.65 -6.22
CA ILE A 118 9.93 -2.76 -6.06
C ILE A 118 8.91 -2.82 -7.20
N CYS A 119 8.29 -1.69 -7.53
CA CYS A 119 7.24 -1.53 -8.54
C CYS A 119 7.76 -1.05 -9.91
N THR A 120 9.07 -0.82 -10.07
CA THR A 120 9.68 -0.30 -11.32
C THR A 120 9.17 1.10 -11.71
N LYS A 121 9.55 1.62 -12.91
CA LYS A 121 9.15 2.95 -13.40
C LYS A 121 7.64 3.11 -13.69
N GLY A 122 6.82 2.08 -13.50
CA GLY A 122 5.43 2.03 -13.99
C GLY A 122 4.33 2.09 -12.93
N PHE A 123 4.62 2.44 -11.68
CA PHE A 123 3.53 2.60 -10.70
C PHE A 123 2.73 3.88 -11.01
N PRO A 124 1.41 3.79 -11.28
CA PRO A 124 0.65 4.91 -11.81
C PRO A 124 0.33 5.96 -10.74
N ASN A 125 0.43 7.24 -11.12
CA ASN A 125 0.13 8.36 -10.23
C ASN A 125 -1.35 8.43 -9.84
N SER A 126 -2.27 7.97 -10.70
CA SER A 126 -3.70 7.83 -10.39
C SER A 126 -3.90 6.91 -9.19
N LEU A 127 -3.27 5.73 -9.23
CA LEU A 127 -3.31 4.77 -8.13
C LEU A 127 -2.67 5.33 -6.86
N LEU A 128 -1.58 6.10 -6.96
CA LEU A 128 -1.01 6.79 -5.80
C LEU A 128 -2.00 7.79 -5.19
N GLN A 129 -2.66 8.61 -6.01
CA GLN A 129 -3.66 9.56 -5.52
C GLN A 129 -4.83 8.86 -4.82
N GLU A 130 -5.21 7.69 -5.30
CA GLU A 130 -6.25 6.90 -4.66
C GLU A 130 -5.77 6.22 -3.38
N LEU A 131 -4.50 5.81 -3.27
CA LEU A 131 -4.00 5.12 -2.09
C LEU A 131 -3.53 6.04 -0.98
N TYR A 132 -3.35 7.34 -1.26
CA TYR A 132 -3.04 8.34 -0.26
C TYR A 132 -4.27 9.11 0.21
N GLU A 133 -4.25 9.51 1.48
CA GLU A 133 -5.22 10.46 2.02
C GLU A 133 -5.08 11.82 1.34
N THR A 134 -6.21 12.50 1.13
CA THR A 134 -6.21 13.90 0.70
C THR A 134 -6.00 14.79 1.91
N ASN A 135 -4.92 15.57 1.92
CA ASN A 135 -4.67 16.53 3.00
C ASN A 135 -5.62 17.72 2.85
N ILE A 136 -6.40 18.04 3.87
CA ILE A 136 -7.29 19.22 3.86
C ILE A 136 -6.62 20.34 4.64
N ARG A 137 -6.54 21.54 4.04
CA ARG A 137 -5.93 22.75 4.62
C ARG A 137 -6.84 23.96 4.43
N ILE A 138 -6.62 25.00 5.24
CA ILE A 138 -7.26 26.31 5.08
C ILE A 138 -6.25 27.24 4.40
N ASN A 139 -6.64 27.88 3.30
CA ASN A 139 -5.79 28.87 2.62
C ASN A 139 -5.87 30.26 3.29
N LEU A 140 -5.11 31.22 2.80
CA LEU A 140 -5.09 32.59 3.33
C LEU A 140 -6.43 33.34 3.19
N GLU A 141 -7.34 32.85 2.34
CA GLU A 141 -8.69 33.39 2.15
C GLU A 141 -9.73 32.73 3.07
N GLY A 142 -9.31 31.84 3.98
CA GLY A 142 -10.22 31.09 4.85
C GLY A 142 -10.99 29.97 4.14
N LYS A 143 -10.61 29.59 2.91
CA LYS A 143 -11.25 28.51 2.15
C LYS A 143 -10.56 27.18 2.39
N LEU A 144 -11.37 26.12 2.47
CA LEU A 144 -10.86 24.74 2.51
C LEU A 144 -10.32 24.33 1.14
N VAL A 145 -9.09 23.83 1.12
CA VAL A 145 -8.40 23.33 -0.07
C VAL A 145 -7.90 21.92 0.23
N GLY A 146 -8.14 20.99 -0.72
CA GLY A 146 -7.63 19.62 -0.66
C GLY A 146 -6.37 19.46 -1.49
N GLU A 147 -5.29 18.95 -0.89
CA GLU A 147 -4.06 18.58 -1.57
C GLU A 147 -4.01 17.05 -1.74
N LYS A 148 -4.06 16.60 -3.00
CA LYS A 148 -3.83 15.19 -3.34
C LYS A 148 -2.34 14.89 -3.43
N TYR A 149 -1.95 13.69 -3.04
CA TYR A 149 -0.57 13.24 -3.19
C TYR A 149 -0.20 13.11 -4.67
N MET A 150 0.93 13.71 -5.08
CA MET A 150 1.50 13.53 -6.40
C MET A 150 3.00 13.26 -6.28
N GLU A 151 3.46 12.15 -6.84
CA GLU A 151 4.90 11.92 -6.95
C GLU A 151 5.46 12.80 -8.07
N ASN A 152 6.43 13.65 -7.73
CA ASN A 152 7.11 14.49 -8.72
C ASN A 152 8.13 13.66 -9.52
N VAL A 153 7.67 13.05 -10.63
CA VAL A 153 8.49 12.16 -11.48
C VAL A 153 9.56 12.93 -12.27
N GLN A 154 9.43 14.27 -12.41
CA GLN A 154 10.28 15.08 -13.28
C GLN A 154 11.74 15.24 -12.83
N ARG A 155 12.12 14.83 -11.61
CA ARG A 155 13.42 15.27 -11.04
C ARG A 155 14.62 14.35 -11.24
N TYR A 156 14.48 13.13 -11.77
CA TYR A 156 15.66 12.25 -11.91
C TYR A 156 16.33 12.31 -13.27
N ASP A 157 15.56 12.32 -14.37
CA ASP A 157 16.14 12.34 -15.72
C ASP A 157 16.42 13.78 -16.22
N GLN A 158 15.85 14.82 -15.58
CA GLN A 158 16.02 16.24 -15.95
C GLN A 158 16.91 17.04 -14.98
N ASN A 159 17.46 16.41 -13.92
CA ASN A 159 18.42 17.10 -13.07
C ASN A 159 19.76 17.22 -13.80
N ILE A 160 19.99 18.36 -14.45
CA ILE A 160 21.25 18.73 -15.12
C ILE A 160 22.44 18.58 -14.16
N ASN A 161 22.24 18.71 -12.84
CA ASN A 161 23.28 18.56 -11.83
C ASN A 161 23.56 17.12 -11.41
N ALA A 162 22.74 16.13 -11.80
CA ALA A 162 22.97 14.73 -11.41
C ALA A 162 24.13 14.06 -12.17
N ARG A 163 24.61 14.68 -13.25
CA ARG A 163 25.79 14.25 -14.04
C ARG A 163 27.05 15.09 -13.80
N LEU A 164 27.02 16.08 -12.91
CA LEU A 164 28.16 16.93 -12.57
C LEU A 164 28.82 16.48 -11.24
N VAL A 165 28.97 15.17 -11.03
CA VAL A 165 30.02 14.72 -10.10
C VAL A 165 31.30 14.75 -10.93
N GLU A 166 32.09 15.79 -10.71
CA GLU A 166 33.37 15.99 -11.38
C GLU A 166 34.25 14.73 -11.26
N PRO A 167 35.00 14.34 -12.31
CA PRO A 167 35.98 13.26 -12.25
C PRO A 167 37.16 13.55 -11.31
N SER A 168 37.24 14.73 -10.70
CA SER A 168 38.36 15.24 -9.89
C SER A 168 38.41 14.69 -8.46
N MET A 169 37.41 13.91 -8.03
CA MET A 169 37.33 13.35 -6.67
C MET A 169 37.72 11.86 -6.60
N ASN A 170 38.66 11.42 -7.46
CA ASN A 170 39.40 10.17 -7.29
C ASN A 170 40.87 10.52 -7.01
N LEU A 171 41.23 10.44 -5.72
CA LEU A 171 42.56 10.47 -5.09
C LEU A 171 43.48 11.66 -5.40
#